data_AF-A0A673ZX39-F1
#
_entry.id   AF-A0A673ZX39-F1
#
_cell.length_a   1.000
_cell.length_b   1.000
_cell.length_c   1.000
_cell.angle_alpha   90.00
_cell.angle_beta   90.00
_cell.angle_gamma   90.00
#
_symmetry.space_group_name_H-M   'P 1'
#
loop_
_entity.id
_entity.type
_entity.pdbx_description
1 polymer ?
#
loop_
_entity_poly.entity_id
_entity_poly.type
_entity_poly.pdbx_seq_one_letter_code
_entity_poly.pdbx_strand_id
1 'polypeptide(L)'
;GMSSTAMKKKVLLMGKSGSGKTSMRSIIFANYIARDTRRLGATIDVEHSHVRFLGNLVLNLWDCGGQDTFMENYFTSQRDNIFRNVEVLIYVFDVESRELEKDMHYYQSCLEAILQNSPDAKVFCLVHKMDLVQEDQRDLIFKEREEDLRRLSRPLACTCFRTSIWDETLYKAWSSIVYQLIPNVQQLETNLRNFAQIIEADEVLLFERATFLVISHYQCKEQRDAHRFEKISNIIKQFKLSCSKLAASFQSMEVRNSNFAAFIDVFTSNTYVMVIMSDPSIPSAATLINIRNARKHFEKLERLDGPKHSLTMRMR
;
A
#
# COMPACT_ATOMS: atom_id res chain seq x y z
N GLY A 1 -10.93 -28.58 7.25
CA GLY A 1 -9.79 -29.21 6.57
C GLY A 1 -9.40 -28.36 5.38
N MET A 2 -8.09 -28.14 5.22
CA MET A 2 -7.37 -27.46 4.13
C MET A 2 -7.51 -25.94 4.08
N SER A 3 -6.59 -25.22 4.72
CA SER A 3 -6.43 -23.78 4.57
C SER A 3 -5.92 -23.46 3.17
N SER A 4 -6.52 -22.46 2.52
CA SER A 4 -5.93 -21.82 1.35
C SER A 4 -4.48 -21.44 1.65
N THR A 5 -3.53 -21.90 0.83
CA THR A 5 -2.12 -21.50 0.95
C THR A 5 -2.01 -20.06 0.44
N ALA A 6 -2.24 -19.11 1.35
CA ALA A 6 -2.07 -17.69 1.05
C ALA A 6 -0.64 -17.42 0.55
N MET A 7 -0.49 -16.66 -0.53
CA MET A 7 0.80 -16.32 -1.10
C MET A 7 1.56 -15.42 -0.14
N LYS A 8 2.75 -15.84 0.26
CA LYS A 8 3.63 -15.09 1.15
C LYS A 8 4.60 -14.28 0.31
N LYS A 9 4.60 -12.96 0.48
CA LYS A 9 5.51 -12.03 -0.20
C LYS A 9 6.41 -11.35 0.83
N LYS A 10 7.72 -11.48 0.68
CA LYS A 10 8.70 -10.85 1.59
C LYS A 10 8.98 -9.43 1.12
N VAL A 11 8.78 -8.48 2.02
CA VAL A 11 8.99 -7.04 1.80
C VAL A 11 10.03 -6.55 2.79
N LEU A 12 11.18 -6.11 2.29
CA LEU A 12 12.22 -5.50 3.10
C LEU A 12 11.95 -4.00 3.25
N LEU A 13 12.04 -3.48 4.46
CA LEU A 13 11.98 -2.06 4.77
C LEU A 13 13.31 -1.64 5.40
N MET A 14 14.16 -0.98 4.62
CA MET A 14 15.54 -0.64 4.98
C MET A 14 15.81 0.86 4.82
N GLY A 15 16.95 1.31 5.38
CA GLY A 15 17.37 2.71 5.41
C GLY A 15 17.91 3.10 6.78
N LYS A 16 18.58 4.25 6.85
CA LYS A 16 19.27 4.73 8.06
C LYS A 16 18.35 4.84 9.28
N SER A 17 18.92 4.70 10.48
CA SER A 17 18.21 4.91 11.74
C SER A 17 17.56 6.30 11.77
N GLY A 18 16.33 6.39 12.28
CA GLY A 18 15.59 7.65 12.32
C GLY A 18 14.94 8.10 11.00
N SER A 19 15.12 7.38 9.88
CA SER A 19 14.53 7.76 8.58
C SER A 19 13.00 7.62 8.49
N GLY A 20 12.34 7.03 9.49
CA GLY A 20 10.87 6.93 9.56
C GLY A 20 10.25 5.58 9.17
N LYS A 21 11.06 4.54 8.92
CA LYS A 21 10.61 3.16 8.57
C LYS A 21 9.46 2.63 9.45
N THR A 22 9.73 2.47 10.74
CA THR A 22 8.78 1.95 11.73
C THR A 22 7.57 2.86 11.90
N SER A 23 7.74 4.18 11.74
CA SER A 23 6.64 5.14 11.77
C SER A 23 5.67 4.89 10.61
N MET A 24 6.17 4.74 9.38
CA MET A 24 5.35 4.44 8.21
C MET A 24 4.61 3.11 8.36
N ARG A 25 5.30 2.05 8.76
CA ARG A 25 4.70 0.74 9.00
C ARG A 25 3.56 0.82 10.02
N SER A 26 3.78 1.55 11.12
CA SER A 26 2.80 1.67 12.21
C SER A 26 1.55 2.44 11.80
N ILE A 27 1.69 3.49 10.97
CA ILE A 27 0.56 4.26 10.46
C ILE A 27 -0.30 3.40 9.51
N ILE A 28 0.34 2.74 8.56
CA ILE A 28 -0.38 1.96 7.52
C ILE A 28 -0.99 0.69 8.11
N PHE A 29 -0.24 -0.07 8.92
CA PHE A 29 -0.64 -1.43 9.33
C PHE A 29 -1.02 -1.57 10.80
N ALA A 30 -0.69 -0.60 11.68
CA ALA A 30 -0.95 -0.69 13.12
C ALA A 30 -1.90 0.40 13.66
N ASN A 31 -2.57 1.17 12.78
CA ASN A 31 -3.54 2.19 13.16
C ASN A 31 -2.96 3.36 13.99
N TYR A 32 -1.65 3.61 13.91
CA TYR A 32 -1.04 4.78 14.55
C TYR A 32 -1.44 6.06 13.81
N ILE A 33 -1.56 7.15 14.55
CA ILE A 33 -1.57 8.51 13.97
C ILE A 33 -0.14 9.06 13.96
N ALA A 34 0.15 10.01 13.07
CA ALA A 34 1.49 10.61 12.91
C ALA A 34 2.07 11.15 14.23
N ARG A 35 1.24 11.67 15.13
CA ARG A 35 1.68 12.17 16.44
C ARG A 35 2.21 11.06 17.35
N ASP A 36 1.64 9.86 17.29
CA ASP A 36 1.96 8.76 18.19
C ASP A 36 3.30 8.10 17.84
N THR A 37 3.76 8.27 16.59
CA THR A 37 5.04 7.69 16.13
C THR A 37 6.25 8.28 16.86
N ARG A 38 6.12 9.47 17.46
CA ARG A 38 7.16 10.09 18.30
C ARG A 38 7.55 9.25 19.53
N ARG A 39 6.67 8.31 19.94
CA ARG A 39 6.90 7.42 21.07
C ARG A 39 7.60 6.12 20.68
N LEU A 40 7.80 5.88 19.38
CA LEU A 40 8.48 4.68 18.90
C LEU A 40 9.97 4.78 19.22
N GLY A 41 10.50 3.72 19.84
CA GLY A 41 11.93 3.56 20.07
C GLY A 41 12.68 3.15 18.81
N ALA A 42 14.01 3.08 18.92
CA ALA A 42 14.83 2.52 17.86
C ALA A 42 14.57 1.01 17.70
N THR A 43 14.37 0.56 16.47
CA THR A 43 14.23 -0.87 16.16
C THR A 43 15.55 -1.57 16.43
N ILE A 44 15.47 -2.66 17.19
CA ILE A 44 16.60 -3.54 17.49
C ILE A 44 16.57 -4.66 16.46
N ASP A 45 17.65 -4.77 15.69
CA ASP A 45 17.76 -5.75 14.61
C ASP A 45 16.54 -5.73 13.66
N VAL A 46 15.90 -6.88 13.36
CA VAL A 46 14.75 -6.95 12.45
C VAL A 46 13.45 -7.21 13.22
N GLU A 47 12.47 -6.33 13.05
CA GLU A 47 11.09 -6.57 13.52
C GLU A 47 10.25 -7.17 12.39
N HIS A 48 9.72 -8.37 12.61
CA HIS A 48 8.87 -9.06 11.64
C HIS A 48 7.40 -8.74 11.87
N SER A 49 6.68 -8.42 10.78
CA SER A 49 5.23 -8.25 10.80
C SER A 49 4.58 -9.05 9.69
N HIS A 50 3.55 -9.83 10.04
CA HIS A 50 2.76 -10.60 9.10
C HIS A 50 1.41 -9.92 8.88
N VAL A 51 1.28 -9.22 7.76
CA VAL A 51 0.04 -8.51 7.40
C VAL A 51 -0.72 -9.36 6.40
N ARG A 52 -1.90 -9.83 6.78
CA ARG A 52 -2.83 -10.46 5.83
C ARG A 52 -3.53 -9.37 5.03
N PHE A 53 -3.43 -9.43 3.71
CA PHE A 53 -3.97 -8.45 2.77
C PHE A 53 -4.90 -9.19 1.79
N LEU A 54 -6.13 -8.69 1.61
CA LEU A 54 -7.17 -9.30 0.73
C LEU A 54 -7.46 -10.80 0.98
N GLY A 55 -7.11 -11.31 2.16
CA GLY A 55 -7.35 -12.70 2.57
C GLY A 55 -6.38 -13.74 1.98
N ASN A 56 -5.96 -13.57 0.73
CA ASN A 56 -5.13 -14.51 -0.05
C ASN A 56 -3.64 -14.12 -0.13
N LEU A 57 -3.28 -12.88 0.21
CA LEU A 57 -1.91 -12.36 0.23
C LEU A 57 -1.45 -12.16 1.68
N VAL A 58 -0.23 -12.57 1.98
CA VAL A 58 0.43 -12.29 3.26
C VAL A 58 1.72 -11.53 2.98
N LEU A 59 1.76 -10.28 3.42
CA LEU A 59 2.96 -9.46 3.39
C LEU A 59 3.78 -9.77 4.64
N ASN A 60 4.97 -10.34 4.42
CA ASN A 60 5.97 -10.51 5.47
C ASN A 60 6.85 -9.27 5.43
N LEU A 61 6.52 -8.27 6.23
CA LEU A 61 7.28 -7.04 6.37
C LEU A 61 8.45 -7.26 7.33
N TRP A 62 9.65 -6.94 6.86
CA TRP A 62 10.90 -6.99 7.62
C TRP A 62 11.34 -5.55 7.84
N ASP A 63 11.04 -5.00 9.02
CA ASP A 63 11.46 -3.65 9.43
C ASP A 63 12.86 -3.74 10.03
N CYS A 64 13.87 -3.42 9.21
CA CYS A 64 15.27 -3.57 9.58
C CYS A 64 15.79 -2.33 10.33
N GLY A 65 16.39 -2.53 11.50
CA GLY A 65 17.05 -1.48 12.28
C GLY A 65 18.18 -0.84 11.48
N GLY A 66 18.14 0.48 11.33
CA GLY A 66 19.09 1.21 10.47
C GLY A 66 20.35 1.70 11.20
N GLN A 67 20.71 1.11 12.33
CA GLN A 67 21.93 1.48 13.07
C GLN A 67 23.14 0.85 12.35
N ASP A 68 24.28 1.54 12.31
CA ASP A 68 25.45 1.12 11.52
C ASP A 68 25.88 -0.32 11.82
N THR A 69 25.91 -0.70 13.10
CA THR A 69 26.26 -2.05 13.56
C THR A 69 25.30 -3.12 13.04
N PHE A 70 24.00 -2.83 12.96
CA PHE A 70 23.01 -3.75 12.40
C PHE A 70 23.13 -3.85 10.88
N MET A 71 23.33 -2.71 10.21
CA MET A 71 23.53 -2.67 8.76
C MET A 71 24.74 -3.50 8.33
N GLU A 72 25.88 -3.37 9.02
CA GLU A 72 27.06 -4.19 8.77
C GLU A 72 26.80 -5.69 8.96
N ASN A 73 26.05 -6.06 9.99
CA ASN A 73 25.65 -7.45 10.23
C ASN A 73 24.74 -7.98 9.11
N TYR A 74 23.86 -7.15 8.54
CA TYR A 74 23.02 -7.53 7.39
C TYR A 74 23.84 -7.79 6.13
N PHE A 75 24.95 -7.09 5.92
CA PHE A 75 25.78 -7.30 4.73
C PHE A 75 26.80 -8.43 4.88
N THR A 76 27.12 -8.82 6.12
CA THR A 76 28.11 -9.85 6.44
C THR A 76 27.45 -11.15 6.90
N SER A 77 27.13 -11.24 8.19
CA SER A 77 26.71 -12.49 8.85
C SER A 77 25.29 -12.92 8.50
N GLN A 78 24.38 -11.97 8.26
CA GLN A 78 22.96 -12.26 8.00
C GLN A 78 22.56 -12.09 6.51
N ARG A 79 23.52 -11.89 5.60
CA ARG A 79 23.27 -11.52 4.20
C ARG A 79 22.27 -12.45 3.51
N ASP A 80 22.51 -13.75 3.59
CA ASP A 80 21.65 -14.74 2.94
C ASP A 80 20.25 -14.79 3.55
N ASN A 81 20.12 -14.61 4.86
CA ASN A 81 18.83 -14.60 5.55
C ASN A 81 17.99 -13.38 5.16
N ILE A 82 18.61 -12.20 5.12
CA ILE A 82 17.94 -10.93 4.83
C ILE A 82 17.58 -10.82 3.35
N PHE A 83 18.51 -11.08 2.43
CA PHE A 83 18.34 -10.73 1.02
C PHE A 83 17.81 -11.86 0.13
N ARG A 84 17.58 -13.06 0.67
CA ARG A 84 16.96 -14.17 -0.07
C ARG A 84 15.43 -14.08 -0.12
N ASN A 85 14.87 -14.49 -1.26
CA ASN A 85 13.43 -14.55 -1.54
C ASN A 85 12.71 -13.22 -1.31
N VAL A 86 13.36 -12.11 -1.63
CA VAL A 86 12.80 -10.75 -1.51
C VAL A 86 11.98 -10.45 -2.75
N GLU A 87 10.75 -10.00 -2.55
CA GLU A 87 9.87 -9.60 -3.65
C GLU A 87 9.91 -8.09 -3.86
N VAL A 88 10.04 -7.35 -2.76
CA VAL A 88 10.10 -5.89 -2.77
C VAL A 88 11.14 -5.41 -1.74
N LEU A 89 12.00 -4.49 -2.16
CA LEU A 89 12.82 -3.67 -1.27
C LEU A 89 12.23 -2.25 -1.24
N ILE A 90 11.87 -1.77 -0.06
CA ILE A 90 11.53 -0.37 0.20
C ILE A 90 12.70 0.24 0.97
N TYR A 91 13.43 1.15 0.32
CA TYR A 91 14.54 1.86 0.93
C TYR A 91 14.14 3.30 1.26
N VAL A 92 14.36 3.73 2.49
CA VAL A 92 13.87 5.00 3.03
C VAL A 92 15.03 5.96 3.27
N PHE A 93 15.00 7.09 2.57
CA PHE A 93 15.93 8.20 2.71
C PHE A 93 15.31 9.30 3.55
N ASP A 94 16.07 9.87 4.48
CA ASP A 94 15.68 11.06 5.21
C ASP A 94 16.12 12.30 4.41
N VAL A 95 15.18 13.18 4.06
CA VAL A 95 15.49 14.37 3.27
C VAL A 95 16.41 15.35 3.99
N GLU A 96 16.43 15.34 5.33
CA GLU A 96 17.32 16.18 6.15
C GLU A 96 18.67 15.52 6.46
N SER A 97 18.95 14.34 5.91
CA SER A 97 20.22 13.66 6.19
C SER A 97 21.40 14.49 5.72
N ARG A 98 22.36 14.70 6.64
CA ARG A 98 23.62 15.40 6.37
C ARG A 98 24.71 14.46 5.85
N GLU A 99 24.49 13.15 5.93
CA GLU A 99 25.47 12.12 5.55
C GLU A 99 25.05 11.41 4.26
N LEU A 100 24.77 12.19 3.21
CA LEU A 100 24.22 11.69 1.95
C LEU A 100 25.12 10.63 1.30
N GLU A 101 26.43 10.84 1.31
CA GLU A 101 27.39 9.88 0.75
C GLU A 101 27.33 8.52 1.46
N LYS A 102 27.21 8.53 2.79
CA LYS A 102 27.07 7.32 3.61
C LYS A 102 25.74 6.62 3.34
N ASP A 103 24.65 7.40 3.24
CA ASP A 103 23.33 6.86 2.93
C ASP A 103 23.30 6.19 1.55
N MET A 104 23.97 6.78 0.56
CA MET A 104 24.12 6.21 -0.77
C MET A 104 25.00 4.97 -0.77
N HIS A 105 26.08 4.95 0.01
CA HIS A 105 26.93 3.76 0.16
C HIS A 105 26.13 2.56 0.70
N TYR A 106 25.39 2.75 1.81
CA TYR A 106 24.53 1.70 2.35
C TYR A 106 23.43 1.27 1.37
N TYR A 107 22.86 2.20 0.62
CA TYR A 107 21.88 1.90 -0.41
C TYR A 107 22.47 1.01 -1.51
N GLN A 108 23.66 1.35 -2.03
CA GLN A 108 24.35 0.55 -3.04
C GLN A 108 24.71 -0.85 -2.51
N SER A 109 25.18 -0.97 -1.27
CA SER A 109 25.44 -2.28 -0.66
C SER A 109 24.17 -3.14 -0.55
N CYS A 110 23.01 -2.53 -0.24
CA CYS A 110 21.71 -3.20 -0.30
C CYS A 110 21.36 -3.67 -1.71
N LEU A 111 21.58 -2.83 -2.73
CA LEU A 111 21.30 -3.20 -4.12
C LEU A 111 22.18 -4.33 -4.62
N GLU A 112 23.46 -4.34 -4.27
CA GLU A 112 24.38 -5.43 -4.60
C GLU A 112 23.92 -6.74 -3.95
N ALA A 113 23.49 -6.69 -2.69
CA ALA A 113 22.98 -7.86 -1.98
C ALA A 113 21.66 -8.37 -2.60
N ILE A 114 20.77 -7.47 -3.02
CA ILE A 114 19.55 -7.81 -3.77
C ILE A 114 19.88 -8.41 -5.12
N LEU A 115 20.77 -7.81 -5.90
CA LEU A 115 21.13 -8.28 -7.24
C LEU A 115 21.70 -9.71 -7.21
N GLN A 116 22.44 -10.06 -6.15
CA GLN A 116 23.02 -11.39 -5.97
C GLN A 116 22.00 -12.44 -5.49
N ASN A 117 21.03 -12.06 -4.65
CA ASN A 117 20.17 -13.01 -3.92
C ASN A 117 18.70 -13.03 -4.37
N SER A 118 18.22 -11.92 -4.92
CA SER A 118 16.83 -11.71 -5.37
C SER A 118 16.80 -10.70 -6.53
N PRO A 119 17.37 -11.02 -7.71
CA PRO A 119 17.52 -10.07 -8.82
C PRO A 119 16.19 -9.54 -9.39
N ASP A 120 15.11 -10.30 -9.24
CA ASP A 120 13.76 -9.92 -9.70
C ASP A 120 13.00 -9.05 -8.68
N ALA A 121 13.62 -8.73 -7.53
CA ALA A 121 12.99 -7.91 -6.51
C ALA A 121 12.74 -6.48 -7.02
N LYS A 122 11.56 -5.96 -6.74
CA LYS A 122 11.20 -4.58 -7.13
C LYS A 122 11.75 -3.61 -6.10
N VAL A 123 12.46 -2.57 -6.56
CA VAL A 123 13.08 -1.58 -5.69
C VAL A 123 12.25 -0.29 -5.67
N PHE A 124 11.88 0.13 -4.47
CA PHE A 124 11.22 1.41 -4.21
C PHE A 124 12.08 2.26 -3.31
N CYS A 125 12.23 3.53 -3.67
CA CYS A 125 12.98 4.51 -2.89
C CYS A 125 12.03 5.60 -2.39
N LEU A 126 11.92 5.75 -1.08
CA LEU A 126 11.09 6.76 -0.46
C LEU A 126 11.98 7.90 0.04
N VAL A 127 11.89 9.07 -0.59
CA VAL A 127 12.45 10.32 -0.06
C VAL A 127 11.45 10.83 0.97
N HIS A 128 11.76 10.60 2.24
CA HIS A 128 10.83 10.75 3.35
C HIS A 128 11.08 12.04 4.14
N LYS A 129 10.09 12.41 4.97
CA LYS A 129 10.04 13.65 5.76
C LYS A 129 10.00 14.93 4.93
N MET A 130 9.37 14.87 3.76
CA MET A 130 9.25 16.02 2.85
C MET A 130 8.43 17.18 3.43
N ASP A 131 7.73 16.96 4.54
CA ASP A 131 7.11 18.01 5.36
C ASP A 131 8.11 19.04 5.90
N LEU A 132 9.37 18.66 6.09
CA LEU A 132 10.44 19.54 6.58
C LEU A 132 11.02 20.45 5.49
N VAL A 133 10.68 20.17 4.23
CA VAL A 133 11.06 20.98 3.07
C VAL A 133 9.94 21.96 2.73
N GLN A 134 10.32 23.20 2.40
CA GLN A 134 9.39 24.23 1.94
C GLN A 134 8.67 23.79 0.65
N GLU A 135 7.36 24.05 0.57
CA GLU A 135 6.48 23.48 -0.46
C GLU A 135 6.95 23.76 -1.89
N ASP A 136 7.43 24.96 -2.16
CA ASP A 136 7.99 25.42 -3.44
C ASP A 136 9.28 24.67 -3.84
N GLN A 137 10.04 24.17 -2.87
CA GLN A 137 11.29 23.43 -3.10
C GLN A 137 11.09 21.91 -3.18
N ARG A 138 9.93 21.38 -2.76
CA ARG A 138 9.69 19.93 -2.67
C ARG A 138 9.83 19.21 -3.99
N ASP A 139 9.32 19.79 -5.07
CA ASP A 139 9.38 19.19 -6.41
C ASP A 139 10.80 19.22 -6.98
N LEU A 140 11.53 20.31 -6.76
CA LEU A 140 12.92 20.45 -7.22
C LEU A 140 13.82 19.42 -6.54
N ILE A 141 13.81 19.38 -5.19
CA ILE A 141 14.63 18.46 -4.41
C ILE A 141 14.27 17.00 -4.73
N PHE A 142 12.98 16.69 -4.87
CA PHE A 142 12.57 15.33 -5.20
C PHE A 142 13.10 14.88 -6.57
N LYS A 143 13.00 15.73 -7.61
CA LYS A 143 13.50 15.40 -8.95
C LYS A 143 15.00 15.17 -8.98
N GLU A 144 15.77 16.03 -8.31
CA GLU A 144 17.23 15.87 -8.19
C GLU A 144 17.58 14.52 -7.53
N ARG A 145 16.93 14.20 -6.41
CA ARG A 145 17.13 12.91 -5.72
C ARG A 145 16.69 11.72 -6.56
N GLU A 146 15.59 11.84 -7.28
CA GLU A 146 15.07 10.78 -8.15
C GLU A 146 16.05 10.47 -9.29
N GLU A 147 16.63 11.49 -9.93
CA GLU A 147 17.63 11.32 -10.98
C GLU A 147 18.90 10.64 -10.46
N ASP A 148 19.41 11.08 -9.31
CA ASP A 148 20.56 10.46 -8.65
C ASP A 148 20.30 9.01 -8.28
N LEU A 149 19.16 8.72 -7.65
CA LEU A 149 18.79 7.37 -7.26
C LEU A 149 18.68 6.47 -8.49
N ARG A 150 17.97 6.88 -9.54
CA ARG A 150 17.85 6.10 -10.78
C ARG A 150 19.20 5.82 -11.45
N ARG A 151 20.14 6.76 -11.38
CA ARG A 151 21.51 6.58 -11.89
C ARG A 151 22.27 5.55 -11.07
N LEU A 152 22.22 5.68 -9.74
CA LEU A 152 22.94 4.81 -8.80
C LEU A 152 22.31 3.42 -8.66
N SER A 153 21.03 3.25 -9.00
CA SER A 153 20.35 1.96 -8.92
C SER A 153 20.73 0.96 -10.00
N ARG A 154 21.38 1.41 -11.09
CA ARG A 154 21.71 0.54 -12.23
C ARG A 154 22.57 -0.65 -11.79
N PRO A 155 22.30 -1.88 -12.29
CA PRO A 155 21.39 -2.21 -13.40
C PRO A 155 19.91 -2.38 -13.00
N LEU A 156 19.57 -2.30 -11.71
CA LEU A 156 18.20 -2.45 -11.23
C LEU A 156 17.38 -1.19 -11.53
N ALA A 157 16.10 -1.37 -11.84
CA ALA A 157 15.15 -0.26 -11.92
C ALA A 157 14.62 0.07 -10.51
N CYS A 158 14.53 1.36 -10.20
CA CYS A 158 13.91 1.84 -8.96
C CYS A 158 12.73 2.78 -9.27
N THR A 159 11.71 2.74 -8.41
CA THR A 159 10.60 3.70 -8.42
C THR A 159 10.69 4.60 -7.20
N CYS A 160 10.73 5.91 -7.40
CA CYS A 160 10.90 6.89 -6.33
C CYS A 160 9.57 7.53 -5.94
N PHE A 161 9.39 7.79 -4.64
CA PHE A 161 8.27 8.59 -4.13
C PHE A 161 8.77 9.59 -3.09
N ARG A 162 8.26 10.82 -3.16
CA ARG A 162 8.29 11.76 -2.04
C ARG A 162 7.20 11.41 -1.05
N THR A 163 7.52 11.33 0.23
CA THR A 163 6.56 10.91 1.27
C THR A 163 6.67 11.74 2.54
N SER A 164 5.54 11.92 3.22
CA SER A 164 5.46 12.43 4.59
C SER A 164 4.40 11.66 5.37
N ILE A 165 4.61 11.48 6.68
CA ILE A 165 3.58 10.93 7.57
C ILE A 165 2.43 11.91 7.87
N TRP A 166 2.58 13.18 7.50
CA TRP A 166 1.62 14.25 7.79
C TRP A 166 0.61 14.47 6.67
N ASP A 167 0.78 13.85 5.51
CA ASP A 167 -0.06 14.04 4.34
C ASP A 167 -0.38 12.70 3.63
N GLU A 168 -1.14 12.80 2.55
CA GLU A 168 -1.60 11.68 1.75
C GLU A 168 -0.49 10.98 0.94
N THR A 169 0.69 11.60 0.77
CA THR A 169 1.74 11.07 -0.12
C THR A 169 2.25 9.71 0.33
N LEU A 170 2.20 9.44 1.64
CA LEU A 170 2.49 8.11 2.19
C LEU A 170 1.53 7.04 1.66
N TYR A 171 0.21 7.34 1.63
CA TYR A 171 -0.79 6.42 1.11
C TYR A 171 -0.62 6.18 -0.39
N LYS A 172 -0.22 7.20 -1.15
CA LYS A 172 0.10 7.05 -2.57
C LYS A 172 1.23 6.04 -2.79
N ALA A 173 2.36 6.21 -2.08
CA ALA A 173 3.52 5.33 -2.21
C ALA A 173 3.17 3.89 -1.82
N TRP A 174 2.55 3.68 -0.66
CA TRP A 174 2.19 2.34 -0.19
C TRP A 174 1.12 1.68 -1.06
N SER A 175 0.14 2.44 -1.59
CA SER A 175 -0.84 1.89 -2.53
C SER A 175 -0.15 1.40 -3.80
N SER A 176 0.80 2.16 -4.35
CA SER A 176 1.58 1.72 -5.52
C SER A 176 2.44 0.48 -5.24
N ILE A 177 3.06 0.41 -4.07
CA ILE A 177 3.90 -0.74 -3.68
C ILE A 177 3.05 -2.00 -3.55
N VAL A 178 1.94 -1.90 -2.82
CA VAL A 178 1.05 -3.04 -2.59
C VAL A 178 0.35 -3.47 -3.88
N TYR A 179 -0.06 -2.51 -4.72
CA TYR A 179 -0.66 -2.80 -6.04
C TYR A 179 0.22 -3.75 -6.87
N GLN A 180 1.53 -3.56 -6.83
CA GLN A 180 2.49 -4.41 -7.56
C GLN A 180 2.68 -5.82 -6.97
N LEU A 181 2.15 -6.07 -5.77
CA LEU A 181 2.19 -7.36 -5.06
C LEU A 181 0.85 -8.12 -5.14
N ILE A 182 -0.24 -7.44 -5.53
CA ILE A 182 -1.57 -8.05 -5.62
C ILE A 182 -1.60 -9.01 -6.82
N PRO A 183 -1.92 -10.29 -6.60
CA PRO A 183 -2.12 -11.24 -7.70
C PRO A 183 -3.40 -10.92 -8.48
N ASN A 184 -3.43 -11.26 -9.77
CA ASN A 184 -4.64 -11.18 -10.60
C ASN A 184 -5.32 -9.80 -10.63
N VAL A 185 -4.56 -8.72 -10.42
CA VAL A 185 -5.10 -7.35 -10.33
C VAL A 185 -5.89 -6.94 -11.59
N GLN A 186 -5.49 -7.43 -12.77
CA GLN A 186 -6.21 -7.19 -14.03
C GLN A 186 -7.63 -7.76 -14.03
N GLN A 187 -7.82 -8.94 -13.42
CA GLN A 187 -9.15 -9.54 -13.30
C GLN A 187 -10.02 -8.73 -12.34
N LEU A 188 -9.43 -8.25 -11.23
CA LEU A 188 -10.11 -7.36 -10.29
C LEU A 188 -10.55 -6.06 -10.97
N GLU A 189 -9.67 -5.42 -11.74
CA GLU A 189 -9.98 -4.21 -12.51
C GLU A 189 -11.10 -4.44 -13.53
N THR A 190 -11.06 -5.56 -14.25
CA THR A 190 -12.10 -5.93 -15.23
C THR A 190 -13.46 -6.10 -14.55
N ASN A 191 -13.50 -6.80 -13.42
CA ASN A 191 -14.73 -7.01 -12.67
C ASN A 191 -15.25 -5.71 -12.05
N LEU A 192 -14.36 -4.85 -11.56
CA LEU A 192 -14.73 -3.53 -11.03
C LEU A 192 -15.27 -2.62 -12.13
N ARG A 193 -14.68 -2.65 -13.33
CA ARG A 193 -15.17 -1.94 -14.51
C ARG A 193 -16.57 -2.42 -14.91
N ASN A 194 -16.78 -3.74 -15.00
CA ASN A 194 -18.09 -4.31 -15.31
C ASN A 194 -19.15 -3.87 -14.27
N PHE A 195 -18.79 -3.92 -12.99
CA PHE A 195 -19.66 -3.44 -11.91
C PHE A 195 -20.00 -1.96 -12.09
N ALA A 196 -19.00 -1.11 -12.30
CA ALA A 196 -19.19 0.34 -12.46
C ALA A 196 -20.09 0.68 -13.66
N GLN A 197 -19.95 -0.05 -14.77
CA GLN A 197 -20.80 0.13 -15.95
C GLN A 197 -22.25 -0.29 -15.70
N ILE A 198 -22.48 -1.41 -14.99
CA ILE A 198 -23.84 -1.89 -14.68
C ILE A 198 -24.60 -0.91 -13.76
N ILE A 199 -23.89 -0.28 -12.84
CA ILE A 199 -24.49 0.68 -11.90
C ILE A 199 -24.45 2.11 -12.42
N GLU A 200 -23.89 2.34 -13.61
CA GLU A 200 -23.73 3.67 -14.24
C GLU A 200 -23.00 4.69 -13.35
N ALA A 201 -21.96 4.23 -12.64
CA ALA A 201 -21.17 5.09 -11.75
C ALA A 201 -20.13 5.93 -12.52
N ASP A 202 -19.95 7.16 -12.07
CA ASP A 202 -18.88 8.03 -12.59
C ASP A 202 -17.50 7.54 -12.18
N GLU A 203 -17.41 7.06 -10.94
CA GLU A 203 -16.18 6.56 -10.37
C GLU A 203 -16.47 5.50 -9.30
N VAL A 204 -15.66 4.45 -9.28
CA VAL A 204 -15.70 3.39 -8.27
C VAL A 204 -14.30 3.15 -7.75
N LEU A 205 -14.12 3.25 -6.44
CA LEU A 205 -12.87 2.95 -5.74
C LEU A 205 -13.03 1.71 -4.89
N LEU A 206 -12.05 0.84 -4.93
CA LEU A 206 -11.98 -0.34 -4.09
C LEU A 206 -10.78 -0.22 -3.16
N PHE A 207 -11.00 -0.44 -1.87
CA PHE A 207 -9.99 -0.31 -0.81
C PHE A 207 -9.83 -1.60 -0.04
N GLU A 208 -8.61 -1.87 0.44
CA GLU A 208 -8.42 -2.91 1.44
C GLU A 208 -8.96 -2.45 2.81
N ARG A 209 -9.65 -3.35 3.50
CA ARG A 209 -10.48 -3.01 4.67
C ARG A 209 -9.69 -2.47 5.86
N ALA A 210 -8.53 -3.02 6.18
CA ALA A 210 -7.77 -2.66 7.37
C ALA A 210 -6.98 -1.34 7.15
N THR A 211 -6.21 -1.29 6.07
CA THR A 211 -5.28 -0.21 5.73
C THR A 211 -5.95 0.97 5.03
N PHE A 212 -7.07 0.72 4.35
CA PHE A 212 -7.73 1.68 3.47
C PHE A 212 -6.89 2.14 2.27
N LEU A 213 -5.86 1.35 1.90
CA LEU A 213 -5.12 1.55 0.65
C LEU A 213 -6.02 1.22 -0.55
N VAL A 214 -5.87 2.02 -1.62
CA VAL A 214 -6.60 1.80 -2.87
C VAL A 214 -6.00 0.58 -3.56
N ILE A 215 -6.85 -0.37 -3.93
CA ILE A 215 -6.43 -1.62 -4.61
C ILE A 215 -6.82 -1.63 -6.08
N SER A 216 -7.92 -0.98 -6.44
CA SER A 216 -8.41 -0.88 -7.82
C SER A 216 -9.35 0.31 -7.93
N HIS A 217 -9.46 0.90 -9.11
CA HIS A 217 -10.40 1.98 -9.37
C HIS A 217 -10.94 1.90 -10.80
N TYR A 218 -12.09 2.54 -11.03
CA TYR A 218 -12.67 2.81 -12.34
C TYR A 218 -13.11 4.27 -12.37
N GLN A 219 -12.86 4.95 -13.48
CA GLN A 219 -13.34 6.31 -13.73
C GLN A 219 -13.91 6.39 -15.16
N CYS A 220 -15.08 7.03 -15.30
CA CYS A 220 -15.70 7.29 -16.61
C CYS A 220 -15.07 8.51 -17.28
N LYS A 221 -14.81 9.57 -16.50
CA LYS A 221 -14.16 10.81 -16.95
C LYS A 221 -12.93 11.07 -16.10
N GLU A 222 -11.91 11.66 -16.73
CA GLU A 222 -10.72 12.11 -16.02
C GLU A 222 -11.10 13.23 -15.05
N GLN A 223 -10.71 13.08 -13.79
CA GLN A 223 -11.03 14.02 -12.72
C GLN A 223 -9.90 15.05 -12.56
N ARG A 224 -10.27 16.25 -12.12
CA ARG A 224 -9.32 17.37 -11.96
C ARG A 224 -8.17 17.06 -10.99
N ASP A 225 -8.45 16.32 -9.92
CA ASP A 225 -7.47 15.97 -8.90
C ASP A 225 -6.94 14.54 -9.10
N ALA A 226 -5.71 14.44 -9.57
CA ALA A 226 -5.01 13.17 -9.72
C ALA A 226 -4.63 12.53 -8.37
N HIS A 227 -4.63 13.31 -7.28
CA HIS A 227 -4.26 12.88 -5.93
C HIS A 227 -5.45 12.49 -5.05
N ARG A 228 -6.66 12.46 -5.62
CA ARG A 228 -7.88 12.21 -4.84
C ARG A 228 -7.91 10.84 -4.17
N PHE A 229 -7.27 9.82 -4.76
CA PHE A 229 -7.30 8.46 -4.22
C PHE A 229 -6.64 8.40 -2.84
N GLU A 230 -5.42 8.92 -2.74
CA GLU A 230 -4.65 8.96 -1.51
C GLU A 230 -5.26 9.92 -0.48
N LYS A 231 -5.87 11.02 -0.92
CA LYS A 231 -6.64 11.94 -0.04
C LYS A 231 -7.84 11.23 0.58
N ILE A 232 -8.63 10.52 -0.21
CA ILE A 232 -9.79 9.75 0.28
C ILE A 232 -9.33 8.67 1.27
N SER A 233 -8.27 7.93 0.92
CA SER A 233 -7.67 6.93 1.84
C SER A 233 -7.29 7.54 3.18
N ASN A 234 -6.59 8.69 3.18
CA ASN A 234 -6.18 9.36 4.41
C ASN A 234 -7.39 9.86 5.22
N ILE A 235 -8.34 10.57 4.59
CA ILE A 235 -9.54 11.12 5.25
C ILE A 235 -10.37 10.02 5.91
N ILE A 236 -10.70 8.96 5.17
CA ILE A 236 -11.56 7.89 5.70
C ILE A 236 -10.82 7.06 6.74
N LYS A 237 -9.51 6.85 6.59
CA LYS A 237 -8.70 6.19 7.62
C LYS A 237 -8.72 6.99 8.92
N GLN A 238 -8.49 8.30 8.88
CA GLN A 238 -8.55 9.16 10.07
C GLN A 238 -9.94 9.15 10.72
N PHE A 239 -11.00 9.20 9.91
CA PHE A 239 -12.37 9.08 10.42
C PHE A 239 -12.60 7.74 11.12
N LYS A 240 -12.17 6.62 10.52
CA LYS A 240 -12.27 5.27 11.09
C LYS A 240 -11.50 5.14 12.41
N LEU A 241 -10.32 5.76 12.52
CA LEU A 241 -9.56 5.83 13.77
C LEU A 241 -10.32 6.60 14.84
N SER A 242 -11.01 7.68 14.46
CA SER A 242 -11.85 8.46 15.37
C SER A 242 -13.06 7.67 15.88
N CYS A 243 -13.74 6.92 15.00
CA CYS A 243 -14.81 5.99 15.41
C CYS A 243 -14.30 4.92 16.39
N SER A 244 -13.13 4.35 16.12
CA SER A 244 -12.55 3.29 16.95
C SER A 244 -12.25 3.76 18.37
N LYS A 245 -11.85 5.04 18.55
CA LYS A 245 -11.67 5.66 19.87
C LYS A 245 -12.99 5.80 20.64
N LEU A 246 -14.12 5.87 19.94
CA LEU A 246 -15.47 5.87 20.51
C LEU A 246 -16.04 4.45 20.70
N ALA A 247 -15.21 3.41 20.59
CA ALA A 247 -15.59 2.00 20.69
C ALA A 247 -16.64 1.53 19.66
N ALA A 248 -16.77 2.23 18.53
CA ALA A 248 -17.64 1.84 17.42
C ALA A 248 -16.83 1.64 16.12
N SER A 249 -17.19 0.63 15.33
CA SER A 249 -16.58 0.42 14.02
C SER A 249 -17.33 1.19 12.93
N PHE A 250 -16.58 1.92 12.09
CA PHE A 250 -17.12 2.43 10.83
C PHE A 250 -17.68 1.28 9.98
N GLN A 251 -18.87 1.46 9.41
CA GLN A 251 -19.55 0.47 8.56
C GLN A 251 -19.87 1.04 7.19
N SER A 252 -20.56 2.18 7.13
CA SER A 252 -20.91 2.84 5.89
C SER A 252 -21.02 4.36 6.06
N MET A 253 -20.99 5.07 4.93
CA MET A 253 -21.17 6.52 4.85
C MET A 253 -21.88 6.86 3.54
N GLU A 254 -22.84 7.77 3.60
CA GLU A 254 -23.47 8.38 2.43
C GLU A 254 -23.26 9.89 2.50
N VAL A 255 -22.70 10.48 1.44
CA VAL A 255 -22.47 11.91 1.31
C VAL A 255 -23.16 12.40 0.05
N ARG A 256 -23.92 13.49 0.15
CA ARG A 256 -24.63 14.09 -0.99
C ARG A 256 -24.43 15.58 -1.05
N ASN A 257 -24.38 16.10 -2.27
CA ASN A 257 -24.56 17.51 -2.57
C ASN A 257 -25.38 17.66 -3.86
N SER A 258 -25.44 18.88 -4.41
CA SER A 258 -26.16 19.19 -5.64
C SER A 258 -25.58 18.53 -6.89
N ASN A 259 -24.33 18.08 -6.85
CA ASN A 259 -23.56 17.65 -8.02
C ASN A 259 -23.27 16.14 -8.02
N PHE A 260 -23.18 15.51 -6.85
CA PHE A 260 -22.89 14.09 -6.71
C PHE A 260 -23.44 13.48 -5.41
N ALA A 261 -23.57 12.15 -5.43
CA ALA A 261 -23.74 11.29 -4.28
C ALA A 261 -22.57 10.31 -4.20
N ALA A 262 -21.97 10.16 -3.03
CA ALA A 262 -20.93 9.18 -2.75
C ALA A 262 -21.38 8.21 -1.66
N PHE A 263 -21.18 6.92 -1.91
CA PHE A 263 -21.51 5.84 -1.00
C PHE A 263 -20.26 5.06 -0.66
N ILE A 264 -19.93 4.95 0.62
CA ILE A 264 -18.86 4.09 1.12
C ILE A 264 -19.52 2.99 1.93
N ASP A 265 -19.26 1.73 1.59
CA ASP A 265 -19.79 0.59 2.34
C ASP A 265 -18.77 -0.56 2.36
N VAL A 266 -18.88 -1.42 3.37
CA VAL A 266 -18.14 -2.68 3.40
C VAL A 266 -18.53 -3.47 2.16
N PHE A 267 -17.56 -3.90 1.35
CA PHE A 267 -17.86 -4.59 0.10
C PHE A 267 -17.72 -6.10 0.26
N THR A 268 -16.56 -6.58 0.69
CA THR A 268 -16.32 -7.99 1.05
C THR A 268 -15.85 -8.09 2.50
N SER A 269 -15.46 -9.29 2.96
CA SER A 269 -14.80 -9.42 4.26
C SER A 269 -13.51 -8.61 4.38
N ASN A 270 -12.82 -8.37 3.25
CA ASN A 270 -11.50 -7.75 3.19
C ASN A 270 -11.46 -6.41 2.46
N THR A 271 -12.60 -5.89 1.96
CA THR A 271 -12.62 -4.65 1.18
C THR A 271 -13.75 -3.69 1.56
N TYR A 272 -13.50 -2.41 1.29
CA TYR A 272 -14.53 -1.36 1.18
C TYR A 272 -14.68 -0.95 -0.27
N VAL A 273 -15.88 -0.52 -0.66
CA VAL A 273 -16.13 0.13 -1.95
C VAL A 273 -16.62 1.54 -1.72
N MET A 274 -16.15 2.47 -2.54
CA MET A 274 -16.73 3.80 -2.70
C MET A 274 -17.30 3.93 -4.11
N VAL A 275 -18.56 4.34 -4.21
CA VAL A 275 -19.25 4.57 -5.48
C VAL A 275 -19.66 6.04 -5.55
N ILE A 276 -19.29 6.71 -6.64
CA ILE A 276 -19.64 8.10 -6.93
C ILE A 276 -20.63 8.13 -8.11
N MET A 277 -21.75 8.81 -7.91
CA MET A 277 -22.84 8.97 -8.87
C MET A 277 -23.18 10.46 -9.02
N SER A 278 -23.23 10.99 -10.23
CA SER A 278 -23.72 12.35 -10.52
C SER A 278 -25.15 12.39 -11.03
N ASP A 279 -25.69 11.27 -11.51
CA ASP A 279 -27.06 11.20 -12.02
C ASP A 279 -28.09 11.27 -10.87
N PRO A 280 -28.88 12.35 -10.76
CA PRO A 280 -29.88 12.49 -9.71
C PRO A 280 -31.13 11.63 -9.95
N SER A 281 -31.31 11.07 -11.14
CA SER A 281 -32.46 10.22 -11.48
C SER A 281 -32.37 8.83 -10.87
N ILE A 282 -31.16 8.38 -10.51
CA ILE A 282 -30.91 7.06 -9.92
C ILE A 282 -31.18 7.12 -8.40
N PRO A 283 -32.20 6.39 -7.89
CA PRO A 283 -32.50 6.40 -6.46
C PRO A 283 -31.38 5.74 -5.65
N SER A 284 -31.07 6.27 -4.45
CA SER A 284 -30.07 5.70 -3.54
C SER A 284 -30.29 4.21 -3.27
N ALA A 285 -31.56 3.82 -3.14
CA ALA A 285 -31.95 2.44 -2.90
C ALA A 285 -31.48 1.51 -4.02
N ALA A 286 -31.52 1.94 -5.28
CA ALA A 286 -31.05 1.15 -6.41
C ALA A 286 -29.54 0.93 -6.33
N THR A 287 -28.76 1.99 -6.05
CA THR A 287 -27.30 1.89 -5.87
C THR A 287 -26.94 0.97 -4.72
N LEU A 288 -27.59 1.09 -3.56
CA LEU A 288 -27.32 0.25 -2.38
C LEU A 288 -27.68 -1.23 -2.63
N ILE A 289 -28.79 -1.50 -3.32
CA ILE A 289 -29.18 -2.86 -3.73
C ILE A 289 -28.13 -3.44 -4.68
N ASN A 290 -27.65 -2.65 -5.65
CA ASN A 290 -26.63 -3.09 -6.60
C ASN A 290 -25.29 -3.39 -5.92
N ILE A 291 -24.83 -2.53 -5.00
CA ILE A 291 -23.64 -2.78 -4.16
C ILE A 291 -23.80 -4.12 -3.39
N ARG A 292 -24.96 -4.33 -2.75
CA ARG A 292 -25.24 -5.55 -1.99
C ARG A 292 -25.30 -6.80 -2.88
N ASN A 293 -25.80 -6.69 -4.11
CA ASN A 293 -25.86 -7.81 -5.04
C ASN A 293 -24.46 -8.16 -5.58
N ALA A 294 -23.65 -7.14 -5.89
CA ALA A 294 -22.29 -7.31 -6.36
C ALA A 294 -21.36 -7.93 -5.30
N ARG A 295 -21.58 -7.66 -4.00
CA ARG A 295 -20.83 -8.26 -2.88
C ARG A 295 -20.65 -9.77 -3.02
N LYS A 296 -21.71 -10.51 -3.36
CA LYS A 296 -21.66 -11.98 -3.52
C LYS A 296 -20.73 -12.42 -4.66
N HIS A 297 -20.58 -11.62 -5.70
CA HIS A 297 -19.70 -11.90 -6.82
C HIS A 297 -18.24 -11.68 -6.42
N PHE A 298 -17.93 -10.56 -5.77
CA PHE A 298 -16.57 -10.23 -5.34
C PHE A 298 -16.07 -11.11 -4.19
N GLU A 299 -16.94 -11.55 -3.27
CA GLU A 299 -16.58 -12.56 -2.25
C GLU A 299 -16.14 -13.89 -2.86
N LYS A 300 -16.67 -14.27 -4.04
CA LYS A 300 -16.22 -15.49 -4.74
C LYS A 300 -14.85 -15.30 -5.35
N LEU A 301 -14.56 -14.12 -5.90
CA LEU A 301 -13.26 -13.81 -6.50
C LEU A 301 -12.13 -13.93 -5.46
N GLU A 302 -12.33 -13.40 -4.26
CA GLU A 302 -11.35 -13.53 -3.16
C GLU A 302 -11.11 -15.00 -2.74
N ARG A 303 -12.11 -15.89 -2.93
CA ARG A 303 -12.01 -17.31 -2.60
C ARG A 303 -11.41 -18.16 -3.71
N LEU A 304 -11.58 -17.77 -4.97
CA LEU A 304 -11.15 -18.53 -6.15
C LEU A 304 -9.63 -18.49 -6.38
N ASP A 305 -8.90 -17.64 -5.66
CA ASP A 305 -7.42 -17.67 -5.60
C ASP A 305 -6.87 -18.77 -4.65
N GLY A 306 -7.73 -19.68 -4.16
CA GLY A 306 -7.31 -21.01 -3.69
C GLY A 306 -7.02 -21.97 -4.85
N PRO A 307 -6.20 -23.02 -4.67
CA PRO A 307 -5.79 -23.89 -5.77
C PRO A 307 -7.01 -24.46 -6.51
N LYS A 308 -6.98 -24.35 -7.85
CA LYS A 308 -8.01 -24.89 -8.76
C LYS A 308 -8.31 -26.34 -8.37
N HIS A 309 -9.57 -26.64 -8.08
CA HIS A 309 -10.05 -28.02 -7.97
C HIS A 309 -9.73 -28.76 -9.27
N SER A 310 -8.71 -29.62 -9.27
CA SER A 310 -8.62 -30.70 -10.23
C SER A 310 -9.75 -31.67 -9.91
N LEU A 311 -10.90 -31.49 -10.57
CA LEU A 311 -11.94 -32.50 -10.64
C LEU A 311 -11.40 -33.68 -11.46
N THR A 312 -10.60 -34.54 -10.83
CA THR A 312 -10.40 -35.90 -11.32
C THR A 312 -11.70 -36.65 -11.05
N MET A 313 -12.56 -36.69 -12.07
CA MET A 313 -13.72 -37.56 -12.16
C MET A 313 -13.23 -39.00 -12.00
N ARG A 314 -13.32 -39.57 -10.80
CA ARG A 314 -13.22 -41.03 -10.62
C ARG A 314 -14.50 -41.63 -11.14
N MET A 315 -14.46 -42.13 -12.37
CA MET A 315 -15.42 -43.13 -12.83
C MET A 315 -15.27 -44.37 -11.93
N ARG A 316 -16.37 -44.71 -11.26
CA ARG A 316 -16.70 -46.05 -10.81
C ARG A 316 -18.01 -46.43 -11.47
#